data_AF-A0A836UAF4-F1
#
_entry.id   AF-A0A836UAF4-F1
#
_cell.length_a   1.000
_cell.length_b   1.000
_cell.length_c   1.000
_cell.angle_alpha   90.00
_cell.angle_beta   90.00
_cell.angle_gamma   90.00
#
_symmetry.space_group_name_H-M   'P 1'
#
loop_
_entity.id
_entity.type
_entity.pdbx_description
1 polymer ?
#
loop_
_entity_poly.entity_id
_entity_poly.type
_entity_poly.pdbx_seq_one_letter_code
_entity_poly.pdbx_strand_id
1 'polypeptide(L)' 'MLPELLAALAPRLDSWTGGGFSALRKDWEAHCTGLGQQVQVIDGDSRRQGTLTGFGDAGQLLLAEAGDVVEIWTGHLRKV' A
#
# COMPACT_ATOMS: atom_id res chain seq x y z
N MET A 1 10.53 22.12 11.48
CA MET A 1 10.70 20.89 10.68
C MET A 1 10.53 19.62 11.52
N LEU A 2 11.45 19.27 12.43
CA LEU A 2 11.29 18.04 13.25
C LEU A 2 10.08 18.09 14.22
N PRO A 3 9.86 19.18 14.99
CA PRO A 3 8.70 19.24 15.90
C PRO A 3 7.35 19.14 15.19
N GLU A 4 7.22 19.76 14.02
CA GLU A 4 6.00 19.72 13.20
C GLU A 4 5.75 18.31 12.64
N LEU A 5 6.81 17.62 12.21
CA LEU A 5 6.73 16.23 11.76
C LEU A 5 6.25 15.32 12.89
N LEU A 6 6.81 15.47 14.10
CA LEU A 6 6.41 14.68 15.26
C LEU A 6 4.94 14.94 15.63
N ALA A 7 4.51 16.21 15.60
CA ALA A 7 3.12 16.58 15.85
C ALA A 7 2.16 15.98 14.80
N ALA A 8 2.58 15.89 13.53
CA ALA A 8 1.79 15.26 12.47
C ALA A 8 1.77 13.72 12.55
N LEU A 9 2.84 13.09 13.04
CA LEU A 9 2.95 11.63 13.19
C LEU A 9 2.17 11.09 14.39
N ALA A 10 2.13 11.82 15.50
CA ALA A 10 1.44 11.38 16.74
C ALA A 10 0.01 10.85 16.49
N PRO A 11 -0.91 11.60 15.84
CA PRO A 11 -2.27 11.10 15.61
C PRO A 11 -2.34 9.89 14.66
N ARG A 12 -1.33 9.72 13.77
CA ARG A 12 -1.24 8.56 12.88
C ARG A 12 -0.85 7.31 13.66
N LEU A 13 0.08 7.43 14.60
CA LEU A 13 0.47 6.35 15.50
C LEU A 13 -0.66 5.95 16.45
N ASP A 14 -1.43 6.93 16.94
CA ASP A 14 -2.62 6.65 17.76
C ASP A 14 -3.67 5.86 16.97
N SER A 15 -3.96 6.28 15.73
CA SER A 15 -4.88 5.58 14.83
C SER A 15 -4.40 4.16 14.51
N TRP A 16 -3.11 3.99 14.26
CA TRP A 16 -2.49 2.68 14.05
C TRP A 16 -2.61 1.78 15.28
N THR A 17 -2.36 2.32 16.47
CA THR A 17 -2.43 1.55 17.73
C THR A 17 -3.86 1.08 18.00
N GLY A 18 -4.87 1.90 17.65
CA GLY A 18 -6.28 1.57 17.87
C GLY A 18 -6.90 0.63 16.83
N GLY A 19 -6.45 0.67 15.56
CA GLY A 19 -7.15 -0.04 14.47
C GLY A 19 -6.26 -0.56 13.34
N GLY A 20 -4.94 -0.58 13.53
CA GLY A 20 -3.97 -1.07 12.55
C GLY A 20 -4.07 -0.35 11.20
N PHE A 21 -3.79 -1.09 10.12
CA PHE A 21 -3.86 -0.53 8.77
C PHE A 21 -5.28 -0.11 8.37
N SER A 22 -6.32 -0.82 8.81
CA SER A 22 -7.71 -0.47 8.50
C SER A 22 -8.08 0.95 8.93
N ALA A 23 -7.54 1.45 10.05
CA ALA A 23 -7.73 2.84 10.49
C ALA A 23 -7.06 3.87 9.56
N LEU A 24 -6.04 3.47 8.80
CA LEU A 24 -5.28 4.33 7.90
C LEU A 24 -5.64 4.13 6.42
N ARG A 25 -6.30 3.02 6.06
CA ARG A 25 -6.49 2.56 4.66
C ARG A 25 -7.05 3.64 3.75
N LYS A 26 -8.13 4.30 4.17
CA LYS A 26 -8.80 5.31 3.33
C LYS A 26 -7.85 6.46 2.96
N ASP A 27 -7.09 6.93 3.94
CA ASP A 27 -6.13 8.01 3.69
C ASP A 27 -4.91 7.52 2.92
N TRP A 28 -4.46 6.29 3.16
CA TRP A 28 -3.41 5.64 2.38
C TRP A 28 -3.79 5.53 0.90
N GLU A 29 -4.96 4.99 0.59
CA GLU A 29 -5.48 4.83 -0.78
C GLU A 29 -5.66 6.17 -1.52
N ALA A 30 -5.96 7.25 -0.79
CA ALA A 30 -6.09 8.59 -1.37
C ALA A 30 -4.75 9.20 -1.81
N HIS A 31 -3.64 8.77 -1.21
CA HIS A 31 -2.31 9.35 -1.45
C HIS A 31 -1.33 8.38 -2.12
N CYS A 32 -1.63 7.08 -2.14
CA CYS A 32 -0.75 6.09 -2.72
C CYS A 32 -0.71 6.21 -4.25
N THR A 33 0.39 5.72 -4.82
CA THR A 33 0.59 5.75 -6.27
C THR A 33 0.25 4.41 -6.90
N GLY A 34 -0.36 4.43 -8.09
CA GLY A 34 -0.62 3.21 -8.86
C GLY A 34 -1.97 2.55 -8.59
N LEU A 35 -2.75 3.00 -7.61
CA LEU A 35 -4.10 2.47 -7.37
C LEU A 35 -4.98 2.61 -8.62
N GLY A 36 -5.59 1.51 -9.05
CA GLY A 36 -6.37 1.43 -10.28
C GLY A 36 -5.54 1.42 -11.57
N GLN A 37 -4.21 1.35 -11.48
CA GLN A 37 -3.30 1.40 -12.63
C GLN A 37 -2.54 0.08 -12.80
N GLN A 38 -2.04 -0.16 -14.02
CA GLN A 38 -1.08 -1.24 -14.27
C GLN A 38 0.24 -0.91 -13.57
N VAL A 39 0.72 -1.84 -12.75
CA VAL A 39 1.97 -1.72 -12.01
C VAL A 39 2.81 -2.99 -12.21
N GLN A 40 4.10 -2.85 -11.97
CA GLN A 40 5.04 -3.95 -11.84
C GLN A 40 5.57 -3.97 -10.40
N VAL A 41 5.53 -5.14 -9.75
CA VAL A 41 6.18 -5.36 -8.47
C VAL A 41 7.43 -6.22 -8.66
N ILE A 42 8.53 -5.73 -8.09
CA ILE A 42 9.87 -6.25 -8.22
C ILE A 42 10.33 -6.72 -6.83
N ASP A 43 10.52 -8.01 -6.63
CA ASP A 43 11.06 -8.57 -5.38
C ASP A 43 12.15 -9.61 -5.68
N GLY A 44 13.42 -9.23 -5.47
CA GLY A 44 14.59 -10.01 -5.91
C GLY A 44 14.57 -10.25 -7.42
N ASP A 45 14.48 -11.53 -7.81
CA ASP A 45 14.33 -11.96 -9.21
C ASP A 45 12.86 -12.08 -9.65
N SER A 46 11.91 -12.00 -8.72
CA SER A 46 10.48 -12.06 -9.02
C SER A 46 10.02 -10.75 -9.66
N ARG A 47 9.30 -10.85 -10.77
CA ARG A 47 8.64 -9.75 -11.45
C ARG A 47 7.19 -10.13 -11.65
N ARG A 48 6.30 -9.42 -10.98
CA ARG A 48 4.84 -9.57 -11.16
C ARG A 48 4.28 -8.31 -11.78
N GLN A 49 3.27 -8.44 -12.63
CA GLN A 49 2.66 -7.32 -13.32
C GLN A 49 1.16 -7.51 -13.35
N GLY A 50 0.43 -6.48 -12.96
CA GLY A 50 -1.02 -6.51 -12.86
C GLY A 50 -1.60 -5.14 -12.54
N THR A 51 -2.91 -5.07 -12.37
CA THR A 51 -3.56 -3.85 -11.90
C THR A 51 -3.56 -3.83 -10.37
N LEU A 52 -3.07 -2.76 -9.75
CA LEU A 52 -3.20 -2.58 -8.31
C LEU A 52 -4.65 -2.23 -7.98
N THR A 53 -5.39 -3.15 -7.37
CA THR A 53 -6.83 -3.00 -7.10
C THR A 53 -7.13 -2.47 -5.69
N GLY A 54 -6.17 -2.52 -4.78
CA GLY A 54 -6.32 -2.00 -3.42
C GLY A 54 -5.34 -2.64 -2.45
N PHE A 55 -5.72 -2.62 -1.18
CA PHE A 55 -4.94 -3.20 -0.08
C PHE A 55 -5.82 -4.07 0.80
N GLY A 56 -5.26 -5.17 1.33
CA GLY A 56 -5.93 -6.02 2.32
C GLY A 56 -5.89 -5.42 3.73
N ASP A 57 -6.44 -6.15 4.69
CA ASP A 57 -6.61 -5.69 6.08
C ASP A 57 -5.29 -5.45 6.82
N ALA A 58 -4.22 -6.13 6.40
CA ALA A 58 -2.88 -5.95 6.96
C ALA A 58 -2.01 -4.96 6.17
N GLY A 59 -2.54 -4.36 5.10
CA GLY A 59 -1.81 -3.44 4.22
C GLY A 59 -1.04 -4.11 3.08
N GLN A 60 -1.20 -5.42 2.88
CA GLN A 60 -0.68 -6.11 1.70
C GLN A 60 -1.37 -5.58 0.43
N LEU A 61 -0.60 -5.40 -0.64
CA LEU A 61 -1.13 -4.99 -1.95
C LEU A 61 -2.00 -6.12 -2.54
N LEU A 62 -3.12 -5.74 -3.15
CA LEU A 62 -3.95 -6.65 -3.93
C LEU A 62 -3.69 -6.38 -5.41
N LEU A 63 -3.08 -7.34 -6.09
CA LEU A 63 -2.71 -7.24 -7.50
C LEU A 63 -3.60 -8.15 -8.33
N ALA A 64 -4.36 -7.58 -9.26
CA ALA A 64 -5.09 -8.34 -10.25
C ALA A 64 -4.14 -8.73 -11.40
N GLU A 65 -3.79 -10.01 -11.50
CA GLU A 65 -2.94 -10.57 -12.55
C GLU A 65 -3.58 -11.85 -13.13
N ALA A 66 -3.54 -12.01 -14.45
CA ALA A 66 -4.06 -13.19 -15.16
C ALA A 66 -5.52 -13.61 -14.83
N GLY A 67 -6.35 -12.70 -14.31
CA GLY A 67 -7.74 -12.98 -13.92
C GLY A 67 -7.94 -13.30 -12.44
N ASP A 68 -6.84 -13.45 -11.68
CA ASP A 68 -6.86 -13.69 -10.24
C ASP A 68 -6.39 -12.44 -9.47
N VAL A 69 -6.78 -12.36 -8.19
CA VAL A 69 -6.23 -11.37 -7.26
C VAL A 69 -5.24 -12.06 -6.34
N VAL A 70 -3.98 -11.61 -6.38
CA VAL A 70 -2.91 -12.12 -5.53
C VAL A 70 -2.50 -11.09 -4.49
N GLU A 71 -2.12 -11.57 -3.32
CA GLU A 71 -1.58 -10.74 -2.25
C GLU A 71 -0.07 -10.56 -2.40
N ILE A 72 0.38 -9.30 -2.34
CA ILE A 72 1.80 -8.95 -2.39
C ILE A 72 2.18 -8.22 -1.11
N TRP A 73 3.04 -8.85 -0.32
CA TRP A 73 3.42 -8.38 1.01
C TRP A 73 4.64 -7.44 0.99
N THR A 74 5.53 -7.62 0.01
CA THR A 74 6.78 -6.87 -0.12
C THR A 74 7.16 -6.68 -1.58
N GLY A 75 8.03 -5.71 -1.84
CA GLY A 75 8.61 -5.46 -3.15
C GLY A 75 8.70 -3.99 -3.51
N HIS A 76 9.39 -3.71 -4.61
CA HIS A 76 9.48 -2.38 -5.20
C HIS A 76 8.41 -2.21 -6.27
N LEU A 77 7.50 -1.26 -6.06
CA LEU A 77 6.45 -0.93 -7.01
C LEU A 77 6.96 0.06 -8.06
N ARG A 78 6.69 -0.25 -9.33
CA ARG A 78 6.87 0.66 -10.47
C ARG A 78 5.58 0.78 -11.25
N LYS A 79 5.29 1.99 -11.70
CA LYS A 79 4.27 2.20 -12.74
C LYS A 79 4.82 1.72 -14.07
N VAL A 80 3.97 1.12 -14.89
CA VAL A 80 4.29 0.71 -16.26
C VAL A 80 4.03 1.85 -17.22
#